data_AF-A0A814A8A6-F1
#
_entry.id   AF-A0A814A8A6-F1
#
_cell.length_a   1.000
_cell.length_b   1.000
_cell.length_c   1.000
_cell.angle_alpha   90.00
_cell.angle_beta   90.00
_cell.angle_gamma   90.00
#
_symmetry.space_group_name_H-M   'P 1'
#
loop_
_entity.id
_entity.type
_entity.pdbx_description
1 polymer ?
#
loop_
_entity_poly.entity_id
_entity_poly.type
_entity_poly.pdbx_seq_one_letter_code
_entity_poly.pdbx_strand_id
1 'polypeptide(L)'
;MCAHLNESGHQRHTIYRPFREDIFYRGQSMSNEEFNSFKDLRGSIISINTFLSTTTSMQVALMYAGKFHENPDLISVIFSIEANSQARTRPYANISQYSMFPDEDEVLFGMGSVFQIGNIRELPDSNNIWIIHLKMTNLGDY
;
A
#
# COMPACT_ATOMS: atom_id res chain seq x y z
N MET A 1 -36.16 -15.95 -53.88
CA MET A 1 -35.80 -14.52 -54.00
C MET A 1 -35.79 -13.92 -52.61
N CYS A 2 -34.78 -13.10 -52.36
CA CYS A 2 -34.36 -12.56 -51.07
C CYS A 2 -35.44 -11.83 -50.27
N ALA A 3 -35.30 -11.87 -48.94
CA ALA A 3 -35.43 -10.68 -48.11
C ALA A 3 -34.46 -10.82 -46.92
N HIS A 4 -33.35 -10.10 -47.02
CA HIS A 4 -32.52 -9.74 -45.88
C HIS A 4 -33.33 -8.85 -44.94
N LEU A 5 -33.33 -9.16 -43.64
CA LEU A 5 -33.51 -8.15 -42.61
C LEU A 5 -32.33 -8.26 -41.64
N ASN A 6 -31.69 -7.11 -41.51
CA ASN A 6 -30.44 -6.82 -40.84
C ASN A 6 -30.78 -6.54 -39.37
N GLU A 7 -30.26 -7.33 -38.43
CA GLU A 7 -30.21 -6.93 -37.02
C GLU A 7 -28.74 -6.77 -36.62
N SER A 8 -28.28 -5.53 -36.74
CA SER A 8 -26.99 -5.07 -36.26
C SER A 8 -26.97 -5.10 -34.73
N GLY A 9 -26.59 -6.25 -34.18
CA GLY A 9 -26.22 -6.39 -32.78
C GLY A 9 -25.04 -5.48 -32.45
N HIS A 10 -25.32 -4.33 -31.84
CA HIS A 10 -24.31 -3.53 -31.16
C HIS A 10 -23.78 -4.36 -29.99
N GLN A 11 -22.73 -5.14 -30.25
CA GLN A 11 -21.89 -5.71 -29.20
C GLN A 11 -21.26 -4.54 -28.44
N ARG A 12 -21.83 -4.21 -27.28
CA ARG A 12 -21.17 -3.36 -26.29
C ARG A 12 -19.94 -4.11 -25.82
N HIS A 13 -18.80 -3.83 -26.45
CA HIS A 13 -17.49 -4.15 -25.89
C HIS A 13 -17.38 -3.38 -24.56
N THR A 14 -17.71 -4.04 -23.46
CA THR A 14 -17.25 -3.62 -22.14
C THR A 14 -15.74 -3.82 -22.14
N ILE A 15 -15.01 -2.73 -22.33
CA ILE A 15 -13.56 -2.71 -22.18
C ILE A 15 -13.28 -3.09 -20.72
N TYR A 16 -12.81 -4.32 -20.52
CA TYR A 16 -12.26 -4.75 -19.23
C TYR A 16 -11.03 -3.89 -18.95
N ARG A 17 -11.19 -2.87 -18.11
CA ARG A 17 -10.06 -2.12 -17.56
C ARG A 17 -9.61 -2.87 -16.31
N PRO A 18 -8.41 -3.48 -16.31
CA PRO A 18 -7.91 -4.08 -15.09
C PRO A 18 -7.85 -3.01 -13.99
N PHE A 19 -8.30 -3.37 -12.80
CA PHE A 19 -8.18 -2.53 -11.62
C PHE A 19 -6.69 -2.24 -11.41
N ARG A 20 -6.32 -0.95 -11.33
CA ARG A 20 -4.93 -0.53 -11.18
C ARG A 20 -4.68 -0.15 -9.72
N GLU A 21 -3.90 -0.96 -9.05
CA GLU A 21 -3.42 -0.70 -7.70
C GLU A 21 -2.00 -0.16 -7.77
N ASP A 22 -1.75 0.94 -7.08
CA ASP A 22 -0.39 1.41 -6.79
C ASP A 22 0.06 0.75 -5.48
N ILE A 23 1.31 0.27 -5.44
CA ILE A 23 1.91 -0.29 -4.24
C ILE A 23 3.00 0.66 -3.73
N PHE A 24 2.90 1.01 -2.45
CA PHE A 24 3.88 1.82 -1.75
C PHE A 24 4.43 1.06 -0.55
N TYR A 25 5.62 1.46 -0.11
CA TYR A 25 6.33 0.79 0.97
C TYR A 25 6.76 1.80 2.03
N ARG A 26 6.75 1.37 3.28
CA ARG A 26 7.40 2.08 4.39
C ARG A 26 8.13 1.08 5.25
N GLY A 27 9.45 1.19 5.32
CA GLY A 27 10.25 0.45 6.28
C GLY A 27 10.41 1.20 7.58
N GLN A 28 10.39 0.48 8.70
CA GLN A 28 10.77 1.03 10.00
C GLN A 28 11.15 -0.07 11.01
N SER A 29 11.82 0.33 12.09
CA SER A 29 11.82 -0.41 13.35
C SER A 29 10.47 -0.26 14.04
N MET A 30 10.01 -1.33 14.68
CA MET A 30 8.81 -1.35 15.50
C MET A 30 9.08 -2.16 16.78
N SER A 31 8.42 -1.85 17.90
CA SER A 31 8.52 -2.70 19.09
C SER A 31 7.77 -4.02 18.88
N ASN A 32 8.19 -5.07 19.58
CA ASN A 32 7.44 -6.34 19.55
C ASN A 32 5.98 -6.18 20.01
N GLU A 33 5.73 -5.27 20.97
CA GLU A 33 4.37 -4.97 21.46
C GLU A 33 3.49 -4.34 20.38
N GLU A 34 4.01 -3.32 19.68
CA GLU A 34 3.31 -2.67 18.58
C GLU A 34 3.06 -3.67 17.44
N PHE A 35 4.07 -4.48 17.10
CA PHE A 35 3.94 -5.54 16.09
C PHE A 35 2.89 -6.59 16.46
N ASN A 36 2.85 -7.02 17.73
CA ASN A 36 1.82 -7.93 18.24
C ASN A 36 0.42 -7.30 18.13
N SER A 37 0.29 -6.01 18.42
CA SER A 37 -0.97 -5.28 18.26
C SER A 37 -1.46 -5.31 16.80
N PHE A 38 -0.56 -5.17 15.81
CA PHE A 38 -0.92 -5.34 14.40
C PHE A 38 -1.42 -6.76 14.07
N LYS A 39 -0.82 -7.79 14.67
CA LYS A 39 -1.28 -9.18 14.48
C LYS A 39 -2.68 -9.40 15.03
N ASP A 40 -2.98 -8.84 16.20
CA ASP A 40 -4.28 -8.96 16.86
C ASP A 40 -5.36 -8.15 16.13
N LEU A 41 -5.00 -7.00 15.56
CA LEU A 41 -5.89 -6.12 14.80
C LEU A 41 -6.06 -6.52 13.33
N ARG A 42 -5.58 -7.70 12.90
CA ARG A 42 -5.71 -8.16 11.52
C ARG A 42 -7.17 -8.12 11.04
N GLY A 43 -7.39 -7.59 9.85
CA GLY A 43 -8.72 -7.39 9.26
C GLY A 43 -9.44 -6.10 9.72
N SER A 44 -8.96 -5.46 10.79
CA SER A 44 -9.50 -4.20 11.30
C SER A 44 -9.06 -3.00 10.48
N ILE A 45 -9.73 -1.87 10.70
CA ILE A 45 -9.43 -0.58 10.07
C ILE A 45 -8.65 0.29 11.05
N ILE A 46 -7.55 0.89 10.58
CA ILE A 46 -6.74 1.86 11.32
C ILE A 46 -6.68 3.19 10.56
N SER A 47 -6.49 4.28 11.29
CA SER A 47 -6.16 5.58 10.72
C SER A 47 -4.75 6.01 11.12
N ILE A 48 -4.04 6.64 10.20
CA ILE A 48 -2.76 7.27 10.49
C ILE A 48 -2.99 8.78 10.52
N ASN A 49 -2.92 9.35 11.73
CA ASN A 49 -3.29 10.74 12.00
C ASN A 49 -2.12 11.72 11.82
N THR A 50 -1.02 11.28 11.22
CA THR A 50 0.13 12.09 10.81
C THR A 50 0.34 11.94 9.31
N PHE A 51 1.21 12.76 8.71
CA PHE A 51 1.68 12.45 7.36
C PHE A 51 2.41 11.11 7.37
N LEU A 52 2.17 10.30 6.35
CA LEU A 52 2.77 8.98 6.21
C LEU A 52 3.68 8.99 4.99
N SER A 53 4.99 9.11 5.25
CA SER A 53 6.02 9.03 4.22
C SER A 53 6.23 7.58 3.81
N THR A 54 6.25 7.36 2.50
CA THR A 54 6.35 6.07 1.83
C THR A 54 7.24 6.21 0.59
N THR A 55 7.63 5.10 -0.01
CA THR A 55 8.43 5.03 -1.23
C THR A 55 7.80 4.03 -2.20
N THR A 56 8.00 4.22 -3.50
CA THR A 56 7.68 3.16 -4.49
C THR A 56 8.77 2.08 -4.56
N SER A 57 9.93 2.29 -3.94
CA SER A 57 11.08 1.39 -3.94
C SER A 57 11.13 0.50 -2.71
N MET A 58 10.95 -0.81 -2.91
CA MET A 58 11.13 -1.82 -1.86
C MET A 58 12.56 -1.79 -1.28
N GLN A 59 13.56 -1.44 -2.09
CA GLN A 59 14.96 -1.34 -1.65
C GLN A 59 15.16 -0.19 -0.66
N VAL A 60 14.55 0.97 -0.93
CA VAL A 60 14.56 2.12 -0.01
C VAL A 60 13.83 1.75 1.28
N ALA A 61 12.67 1.09 1.20
CA ALA A 61 11.97 0.61 2.38
C ALA A 61 12.81 -0.39 3.20
N LEU A 62 13.50 -1.33 2.57
CA LEU A 62 14.41 -2.25 3.28
C LEU A 62 15.55 -1.52 4.00
N MET A 63 16.09 -0.44 3.40
CA MET A 63 17.10 0.39 4.03
C MET A 63 16.56 1.04 5.32
N TYR A 64 15.33 1.59 5.29
CA TYR A 64 14.70 2.19 6.46
C TYR A 64 14.22 1.18 7.51
N ALA A 65 13.83 -0.02 7.09
CA ALA A 65 13.49 -1.11 8.01
C ALA A 65 14.70 -1.56 8.84
N GLY A 66 15.93 -1.25 8.38
CA GLY A 66 17.16 -1.54 9.09
C GLY A 66 17.38 -3.03 9.37
N LYS A 67 18.38 -3.33 10.19
CA LYS A 67 18.60 -4.66 10.78
C LYS A 67 18.85 -4.49 12.27
N PHE A 68 17.97 -4.99 13.12
CA PHE A 68 18.06 -4.81 14.58
C PHE A 68 18.54 -6.06 15.31
N HIS A 69 19.66 -6.63 14.85
CA HIS A 69 20.23 -7.84 15.46
C HIS A 69 20.62 -7.67 16.94
N GLU A 70 20.83 -6.44 17.40
CA GLU A 70 21.34 -6.13 18.73
C GLU A 70 20.24 -5.80 19.75
N ASN A 71 19.01 -5.50 19.30
CA ASN A 71 17.90 -5.17 20.19
C ASN A 71 16.76 -6.21 20.05
N PRO A 72 16.62 -7.15 20.99
CA PRO A 72 15.61 -8.20 20.93
C PRO A 72 14.17 -7.67 21.06
N ASP A 73 13.99 -6.43 21.55
CA ASP A 73 12.67 -5.82 21.73
C ASP A 73 12.14 -5.13 20.45
N LEU A 74 12.98 -5.02 19.43
CA LEU A 74 12.65 -4.41 18.14
C LEU A 74 12.57 -5.43 17.03
N ILE A 75 11.70 -5.14 16.07
CA ILE A 75 11.51 -5.93 14.86
C ILE A 75 11.50 -5.01 13.63
N SER A 76 12.11 -5.48 12.56
CA SER A 76 12.11 -4.78 11.27
C SER A 76 10.81 -5.06 10.54
N VAL A 77 10.07 -4.01 10.20
CA VAL A 77 8.81 -4.12 9.48
C VAL A 77 8.81 -3.31 8.19
N ILE A 78 8.09 -3.82 7.21
CA ILE A 78 7.74 -3.11 5.98
C ILE A 78 6.22 -3.09 5.88
N PHE A 79 5.65 -1.90 5.93
CA PHE A 79 4.27 -1.71 5.50
C PHE A 79 4.23 -1.74 3.98
N SER A 80 3.45 -2.66 3.42
CA SER A 80 3.13 -2.70 1.99
C SER A 80 1.72 -2.18 1.82
N ILE A 81 1.60 -1.01 1.22
CA ILE A 81 0.37 -0.22 1.15
C ILE A 81 -0.17 -0.28 -0.27
N GLU A 82 -1.37 -0.83 -0.41
CA GLU A 82 -2.09 -0.92 -1.67
C GLU A 82 -3.10 0.21 -1.75
N ALA A 83 -3.01 1.04 -2.78
CA ALA A 83 -3.95 2.13 -3.02
C ALA A 83 -4.57 2.05 -4.42
N ASN A 84 -5.86 2.34 -4.52
CA ASN A 84 -6.55 2.39 -5.80
C ASN A 84 -6.13 3.64 -6.60
N SER A 85 -5.30 3.44 -7.63
CA SER A 85 -4.83 4.52 -8.51
C SER A 85 -5.95 5.22 -9.30
N GLN A 86 -7.11 4.56 -9.42
CA GLN A 86 -8.29 5.06 -10.13
C GLN A 86 -9.30 5.73 -9.18
N ALA A 87 -9.01 5.81 -7.88
CA ALA A 87 -9.85 6.54 -6.95
C ALA A 87 -9.94 8.02 -7.35
N ARG A 88 -11.14 8.61 -7.26
CA ARG A 88 -11.36 10.03 -7.59
C ARG A 88 -10.52 10.96 -6.72
N THR A 89 -10.36 10.58 -5.45
CA THR A 89 -9.56 11.29 -4.46
C THR A 89 -8.38 10.41 -4.07
N ARG A 90 -7.17 10.90 -4.29
CA ARG A 90 -5.94 10.25 -3.84
C ARG A 90 -5.37 11.08 -2.69
N PRO A 91 -5.41 10.59 -1.43
CA PRO A 91 -4.85 11.30 -0.31
C PRO A 91 -3.32 11.10 -0.26
N TYR A 92 -2.66 10.99 -1.42
CA TYR A 92 -1.23 10.83 -1.53
C TYR A 92 -0.69 11.56 -2.75
N ALA A 93 0.56 12.01 -2.67
CA ALA A 93 1.25 12.70 -3.75
C ALA A 93 2.69 12.19 -3.86
N ASN A 94 3.17 12.00 -5.10
CA ASN A 94 4.60 11.88 -5.33
C ASN A 94 5.25 13.24 -5.09
N ILE A 95 6.20 13.27 -4.17
CA ILE A 95 6.95 14.46 -3.80
C ILE A 95 8.44 14.30 -4.05
N SER A 96 8.85 13.29 -4.82
CA SER A 96 10.27 12.99 -5.08
C SER A 96 11.00 14.20 -5.69
N GLN A 97 10.33 14.98 -6.55
CA GLN A 97 10.88 16.22 -7.13
C GLN A 97 11.08 17.38 -6.12
N TYR A 98 10.47 17.28 -4.94
CA TYR A 98 10.54 18.27 -3.86
C TYR A 98 11.24 17.73 -2.60
N SER A 99 11.60 16.44 -2.58
CA SER A 99 12.24 15.80 -1.44
C SER A 99 13.71 16.21 -1.36
N MET A 100 14.24 16.23 -0.14
CA MET A 100 15.69 16.40 0.08
C MET A 100 16.49 15.25 -0.54
N PHE A 101 15.84 14.10 -0.75
CA PHE A 101 16.42 12.89 -1.31
C PHE A 101 15.58 12.40 -2.50
N PRO A 102 15.80 12.92 -3.72
CA PRO A 102 15.00 12.57 -4.89
C PRO A 102 15.01 11.08 -5.24
N ASP A 103 16.10 10.39 -4.90
CA ASP A 103 16.30 8.96 -5.15
C ASP A 103 15.47 8.04 -4.24
N GLU A 104 14.76 8.59 -3.25
CA GLU A 104 13.88 7.81 -2.36
C GLU A 104 12.52 7.48 -3.01
N ASP A 105 12.22 8.03 -4.19
CA ASP A 105 10.91 7.88 -4.86
C ASP A 105 9.74 8.15 -3.90
N GLU A 106 9.87 9.22 -3.10
CA GLU A 106 8.98 9.50 -1.99
C GLU A 106 7.54 9.81 -2.44
N VAL A 107 6.58 9.13 -1.79
CA VAL A 107 5.15 9.37 -1.88
C VAL A 107 4.63 9.66 -0.48
N LEU A 108 3.99 10.82 -0.31
CA LEU A 108 3.49 11.28 0.98
C LEU A 108 1.98 11.12 1.04
N PHE A 109 1.50 10.32 1.99
CA PHE A 109 0.10 10.21 2.33
C PHE A 109 -0.31 11.31 3.32
N GLY A 110 -1.47 11.90 3.09
CA GLY A 110 -2.07 12.93 3.92
C GLY A 110 -2.54 12.38 5.28
N MET A 111 -2.59 13.29 6.26
CA MET A 111 -3.11 12.99 7.59
C MET A 111 -4.55 12.47 7.52
N GLY A 112 -4.86 11.48 8.35
CA GLY A 112 -6.17 10.86 8.40
C GLY A 112 -6.40 9.81 7.32
N SER A 113 -5.34 9.38 6.61
CA SER A 113 -5.44 8.23 5.70
C SER A 113 -5.84 6.97 6.48
N VAL A 114 -6.78 6.20 5.92
CA VAL A 114 -7.38 5.03 6.56
C VAL A 114 -7.03 3.77 5.78
N PHE A 115 -6.70 2.71 6.51
CA PHE A 115 -6.23 1.45 5.95
C PHE A 115 -6.88 0.26 6.65
N GLN A 116 -7.25 -0.76 5.89
CA GLN A 116 -7.55 -2.08 6.44
C GLN A 116 -6.25 -2.88 6.57
N ILE A 117 -6.02 -3.48 7.74
CA ILE A 117 -4.89 -4.38 7.96
C ILE A 117 -5.17 -5.71 7.27
N GLY A 118 -4.33 -6.05 6.29
CA GLY A 118 -4.38 -7.30 5.55
C GLY A 118 -3.51 -8.39 6.15
N ASN A 119 -2.88 -9.18 5.29
CA ASN A 119 -2.02 -10.27 5.71
C ASN A 119 -0.70 -9.74 6.34
N ILE A 120 -0.20 -10.46 7.33
CA ILE A 120 1.10 -10.21 7.97
C ILE A 120 1.95 -11.46 7.79
N ARG A 121 3.12 -11.31 7.16
CA ARG A 121 3.99 -12.43 6.82
C ARG A 121 5.46 -12.04 6.94
N GLU A 122 6.30 -13.02 7.22
CA GLU A 122 7.74 -12.83 7.14
C GLU A 122 8.18 -12.78 5.67
N LEU A 123 9.15 -11.92 5.35
CA LEU A 123 9.77 -11.88 4.04
C LEU A 123 10.70 -13.10 3.90
N PRO A 124 10.54 -13.95 2.88
CA PRO A 124 11.40 -15.11 2.69
C PRO A 124 12.87 -14.71 2.59
N ASP A 125 13.75 -15.56 3.11
CA ASP A 125 15.21 -15.40 3.08
C ASP A 125 15.72 -14.07 3.69
N SER A 126 14.89 -13.42 4.50
CA SER A 126 15.27 -12.22 5.25
C SER A 126 15.52 -12.55 6.72
N ASN A 127 16.51 -11.89 7.32
CA ASN A 127 16.79 -12.03 8.75
C ASN A 127 15.70 -11.32 9.58
N ASN A 128 14.51 -11.90 9.71
CA ASN A 128 13.43 -11.43 10.59
C ASN A 128 12.81 -10.07 10.16
N ILE A 129 12.59 -9.88 8.85
CA ILE A 129 11.83 -8.73 8.34
C ILE A 129 10.38 -9.15 8.06
N TRP A 130 9.43 -8.41 8.64
CA TRP A 130 8.01 -8.69 8.49
C TRP A 130 7.33 -7.71 7.56
N ILE A 131 6.45 -8.22 6.69
CA ILE A 131 5.59 -7.41 5.84
C ILE A 131 4.20 -7.35 6.47
N ILE A 132 3.72 -6.14 6.71
CA ILE A 132 2.34 -5.84 7.10
C ILE A 132 1.63 -5.25 5.88
N HIS A 133 0.67 -5.98 5.31
CA HIS A 133 -0.13 -5.45 4.20
C HIS A 133 -1.20 -4.50 4.73
N LEU A 134 -1.33 -3.36 4.08
CA LEU A 134 -2.35 -2.35 4.36
C LEU A 134 -3.08 -2.05 3.05
N LYS A 135 -4.41 -2.17 3.05
CA LYS A 135 -5.23 -1.75 1.91
C LYS A 135 -5.85 -0.40 2.23
N MET A 136 -5.53 0.62 1.44
CA MET A 136 -6.11 1.94 1.59
C MET A 136 -7.62 1.88 1.34
N THR A 137 -8.39 2.41 2.28
CA THR A 137 -9.85 2.54 2.16
C THR A 137 -10.18 4.00 1.86
N ASN A 138 -11.07 4.25 0.90
CA ASN A 138 -11.60 5.61 0.76
C ASN A 138 -12.64 5.86 1.85
N LEU A 139 -12.53 6.98 2.57
CA LEU A 139 -13.65 7.50 3.35
C LEU A 139 -14.77 7.83 2.35
N GLY A 140 -15.80 6.99 2.28
CA GLY A 140 -16.93 7.14 1.37
C GLY A 140 -17.49 5.85 0.77
N ASP A 141 -16.82 4.71 0.99
CA ASP A 141 -17.26 3.40 0.48
C ASP A 141 -18.09 2.58 1.51
N TYR A 142 -18.59 3.23 2.58
CA TYR A 142 -19.53 2.68 3.57
C TYR A 142 -20.81 3.50 3.63
#